data_AF-A0A813IPB2-F1
#
_entry.id   AF-A0A813IPB2-F1
#
_cell.length_a   1.000
_cell.length_b   1.000
_cell.length_c   1.000
_cell.angle_alpha   90.00
_cell.angle_beta   90.00
_cell.angle_gamma   90.00
#
_symmetry.space_group_name_H-M   'P 1'
#
loop_
_entity.id
_entity.type
_entity.pdbx_description
1 polymer ?
#
loop_
_entity_poly.entity_id
_entity_poly.type
_entity_poly.pdbx_seq_one_letter_code
_entity_poly.pdbx_strand_id
1 'polypeptide(L)'
;MATPTASVIFLHGLGDSGGGWTSLRRDAPLEWARWSFPDAPEQAVSCNGGHRMPSWFDIEELPLSERETVGSPRGIDAAVSAVHAMLRQSESLGFPAHRTILGGFSQGAALALLAGLSY
;
A
#
# COMPACT_ATOMS: atom_id res chain seq x y z
N MET A 1 15.70 21.78 -7.69
CA MET A 1 14.49 20.93 -7.50
C MET A 1 13.55 21.70 -6.59
N ALA A 2 12.26 21.75 -6.90
CA ALA A 2 11.27 22.40 -6.03
C ALA A 2 11.22 21.67 -4.67
N THR A 3 11.02 22.40 -3.58
CA THR A 3 10.77 21.81 -2.26
C THR A 3 9.40 21.13 -2.28
N PRO A 4 9.31 19.82 -2.00
CA PRO A 4 8.01 19.14 -1.96
C PRO A 4 7.08 19.76 -0.94
N THR A 5 5.81 19.93 -1.29
CA THR A 5 4.75 20.46 -0.42
C THR A 5 3.71 19.41 -0.05
N ALA A 6 3.86 18.19 -0.58
CA ALA A 6 2.96 17.06 -0.38
C ALA A 6 3.73 15.74 -0.45
N SER A 7 3.07 14.66 -0.07
CA SER A 7 3.61 13.29 -0.11
C SER A 7 2.69 12.38 -0.93
N VAL A 8 3.28 11.39 -1.61
CA VAL A 8 2.56 10.31 -2.29
C VAL A 8 3.13 9.00 -1.78
N ILE A 9 2.30 8.14 -1.21
CA ILE A 9 2.65 6.78 -0.82
C ILE A 9 1.88 5.83 -1.73
N PHE A 10 2.60 4.98 -2.47
CA PHE A 10 1.99 4.05 -3.43
C PHE A 10 2.31 2.60 -3.06
N LEU A 11 1.28 1.81 -2.77
CA LEU A 11 1.37 0.41 -2.36
C LEU A 11 1.25 -0.52 -3.58
N HIS A 12 2.26 -1.35 -3.81
CA HIS A 12 2.26 -2.31 -4.93
C HIS A 12 1.26 -3.47 -4.71
N GLY A 13 0.98 -4.22 -5.77
CA GLY A 13 0.13 -5.42 -5.71
C GLY A 13 0.85 -6.66 -5.17
N LEU A 14 0.08 -7.73 -4.93
CA LEU A 14 0.60 -9.03 -4.46
C LEU A 14 1.77 -9.53 -5.33
N GLY A 15 2.88 -9.91 -4.70
CA GLY A 15 4.05 -10.51 -5.34
C GLY A 15 5.01 -9.53 -6.03
N ASP A 16 4.69 -8.24 -6.05
CA ASP A 16 5.53 -7.19 -6.64
C ASP A 16 6.44 -6.52 -5.58
N SER A 17 7.04 -5.38 -5.91
CA SER A 17 7.90 -4.58 -5.03
C SER A 17 7.63 -3.09 -5.22
N GLY A 18 7.96 -2.27 -4.23
CA GLY A 18 7.93 -0.81 -4.34
C GLY A 18 8.87 -0.32 -5.47
N GLY A 19 10.01 -0.97 -5.64
CA GLY A 19 10.95 -0.69 -6.72
C GLY A 19 10.32 -0.79 -8.13
N GLY A 20 9.45 -1.79 -8.33
CA GLY A 20 8.73 -2.02 -9.59
C GLY A 20 7.82 -0.86 -10.04
N TRP A 21 7.38 -0.02 -9.10
CA TRP A 21 6.45 1.09 -9.34
C TRP A 21 7.12 2.47 -9.45
N THR A 22 8.44 2.53 -9.34
CA THR A 22 9.19 3.81 -9.35
C THR A 22 9.06 4.59 -10.66
N SER A 23 8.73 3.93 -11.77
CA SER A 23 8.43 4.55 -13.07
C SER A 23 7.28 5.56 -12.99
N LEU A 24 6.34 5.40 -12.05
CA LEU A 24 5.23 6.35 -11.85
C LEU A 24 5.71 7.78 -11.59
N ARG A 25 6.90 7.98 -10.98
CA ARG A 25 7.47 9.33 -10.80
C ARG A 25 7.69 10.06 -12.12
N ARG A 26 8.02 9.31 -13.17
CA ARG A 26 8.27 9.84 -14.52
C ARG A 26 6.97 9.90 -15.32
N ASP A 27 6.14 8.86 -15.22
CA ASP A 27 4.95 8.71 -16.07
C ASP A 27 3.78 9.59 -15.57
N ALA A 28 3.75 9.92 -14.28
CA ALA A 28 2.83 10.87 -13.65
C ALA A 28 3.62 11.91 -12.82
N PRO A 29 4.29 12.88 -13.48
CA PRO A 29 5.20 13.78 -12.79
C PRO A 29 4.43 14.76 -11.89
N LEU A 30 4.59 14.57 -10.58
CA LEU A 30 4.11 15.48 -9.54
C LEU A 30 5.32 16.16 -8.89
N GLU A 31 5.83 17.23 -9.49
CA GLU A 31 7.06 17.91 -9.04
C GLU A 31 6.96 18.48 -7.62
N TRP A 32 5.74 18.74 -7.16
CA TRP A 32 5.42 19.23 -5.82
C TRP A 32 5.32 18.11 -4.77
N ALA A 33 5.43 16.83 -5.17
CA ALA A 33 5.23 15.68 -4.30
C ALA A 33 6.53 14.93 -4.01
N ARG A 34 6.70 14.51 -2.76
CA ARG A 34 7.67 13.49 -2.36
C ARG A 34 7.03 12.12 -2.52
N TRP A 35 7.59 11.29 -3.39
CA TRP A 35 7.10 9.93 -3.63
C TRP A 35 7.74 8.89 -2.72
N SER A 36 6.94 7.96 -2.20
CA SER A 36 7.35 6.78 -1.44
C SER A 36 6.74 5.52 -2.05
N PHE A 37 7.57 4.49 -2.22
CA PHE A 37 7.17 3.17 -2.71
C PHE A 37 7.65 2.11 -1.73
N PRO A 38 6.91 1.84 -0.65
CA PRO A 38 7.29 0.83 0.34
C PRO A 38 7.13 -0.58 -0.23
N ASP A 39 7.97 -1.50 0.27
CA ASP A 39 7.82 -2.93 0.02
C ASP A 39 6.94 -3.58 1.09
N ALA A 40 6.05 -4.47 0.65
CA ALA A 40 5.31 -5.35 1.54
C ALA A 40 6.26 -6.38 2.19
N PRO A 41 5.95 -6.86 3.41
CA PRO A 41 6.73 -7.94 4.01
C PRO A 41 6.61 -9.24 3.20
N GLU A 42 7.67 -10.03 3.21
CA GLU A 42 7.65 -11.39 2.70
C GLU A 42 6.86 -12.30 3.65
N GLN A 43 5.77 -12.89 3.16
CA GLN A 43 4.95 -13.83 3.93
C GLN A 43 4.35 -14.93 3.04
N ALA A 44 3.89 -16.01 3.66
CA ALA A 44 3.19 -17.08 2.95
C ALA A 44 1.80 -16.62 2.51
N VAL A 45 1.39 -16.96 1.28
CA VAL A 45 0.13 -16.52 0.69
C VAL A 45 -0.74 -17.73 0.35
N SER A 46 -1.92 -17.80 0.95
CA SER A 46 -2.80 -18.97 0.91
C SER A 46 -3.33 -19.29 -0.49
N CYS A 47 -3.76 -18.28 -1.26
CA CYS A 47 -4.22 -18.46 -2.64
C CYS A 47 -3.13 -19.00 -3.58
N ASN A 48 -1.86 -18.81 -3.19
CA ASN A 48 -0.68 -19.31 -3.89
C ASN A 48 -0.08 -20.54 -3.19
N GLY A 49 -0.90 -21.38 -2.55
CA GLY A 49 -0.45 -22.63 -1.95
C GLY A 49 0.60 -22.47 -0.84
N GLY A 50 0.64 -21.31 -0.17
CA GLY A 50 1.60 -21.00 0.89
C GLY A 50 2.98 -20.55 0.40
N HIS A 51 3.15 -20.28 -0.90
CA HIS A 51 4.39 -19.70 -1.41
C HIS A 51 4.69 -18.36 -0.71
N ARG A 52 5.96 -18.15 -0.32
CA ARG A 52 6.42 -16.89 0.28
C ARG A 52 6.72 -15.88 -0.81
N MET A 53 6.13 -14.70 -0.70
CA MET A 53 6.34 -13.57 -1.59
C MET A 53 5.94 -12.26 -0.88
N PRO A 54 6.27 -11.09 -1.43
CA PRO A 54 5.78 -9.82 -0.90
C PRO A 54 4.24 -9.78 -0.91
N SER A 55 3.65 -9.61 0.25
CA SER A 55 2.19 -9.49 0.41
C SER A 55 1.88 -8.59 1.58
N TRP A 56 0.83 -7.77 1.47
CA TRP A 56 0.44 -6.87 2.57
C TRP A 56 -0.34 -7.60 3.68
N PHE A 57 -1.22 -8.51 3.27
CA PHE A 57 -2.05 -9.36 4.13
C PHE A 57 -2.33 -10.67 3.38
N ASP A 58 -2.78 -11.72 4.07
CA ASP A 58 -3.03 -12.99 3.42
C ASP A 58 -4.32 -12.94 2.58
N ILE A 59 -4.30 -13.61 1.43
CA ILE A 59 -5.47 -13.80 0.55
C ILE A 59 -5.69 -15.31 0.43
N GLU A 60 -6.89 -15.77 0.72
CA GLU A 60 -7.20 -17.20 0.79
C GLU A 60 -7.47 -17.80 -0.60
N GLU A 61 -8.12 -17.04 -1.47
CA GLU A 61 -8.54 -17.49 -2.80
C GLU A 61 -8.42 -16.36 -3.85
N LEU A 62 -8.11 -16.74 -5.09
CA LEU A 62 -8.24 -15.86 -6.26
C LEU A 62 -8.74 -16.69 -7.45
N PRO A 63 -9.77 -16.23 -8.20
CA PRO A 63 -10.55 -15.01 -7.98
C PRO A 63 -11.38 -15.05 -6.69
N LEU A 64 -11.63 -13.87 -6.10
CA LEU A 64 -12.37 -13.75 -4.84
C LEU A 64 -13.74 -14.41 -4.94
N SER A 65 -14.04 -15.31 -4.01
CA SER A 65 -15.36 -15.93 -3.88
C SER A 65 -16.25 -15.14 -2.91
N GLU A 66 -17.58 -15.34 -2.99
CA GLU A 66 -18.51 -14.73 -2.01
C GLU A 66 -18.14 -15.10 -0.56
N ARG A 67 -17.50 -16.26 -0.33
CA ARG A 67 -17.03 -16.65 1.00
C ARG A 67 -15.93 -15.74 1.53
N GLU A 68 -14.96 -15.36 0.70
CA GLU A 68 -13.92 -14.40 1.10
C GLU A 68 -14.46 -12.98 1.32
N THR A 69 -15.61 -12.63 0.73
CA THR A 69 -16.26 -11.35 1.02
C THR A 69 -16.91 -11.29 2.41
N VAL A 70 -17.06 -12.44 3.08
CA VAL A 70 -17.63 -12.56 4.43
C VAL A 70 -16.50 -12.74 5.43
N GLY A 71 -15.83 -11.64 5.79
CA GLY A 71 -14.80 -11.61 6.82
C GLY A 71 -13.68 -10.63 6.52
N SER A 72 -12.80 -10.42 7.50
CA SER A 72 -11.57 -9.64 7.31
C SER A 72 -10.43 -10.58 6.92
N PRO A 73 -9.69 -10.31 5.83
CA PRO A 73 -8.51 -11.08 5.48
C PRO A 73 -7.50 -11.16 6.62
N ARG A 74 -6.85 -12.30 6.79
CA ARG A 74 -5.87 -12.48 7.88
C ARG A 74 -4.72 -11.49 7.72
N GLY A 75 -4.43 -10.77 8.79
CA GLY A 75 -3.34 -9.77 8.83
C GLY A 75 -3.71 -8.39 8.28
N ILE A 76 -4.95 -8.17 7.81
CA ILE A 76 -5.34 -6.87 7.26
C ILE A 76 -5.23 -5.71 8.27
N ASP A 77 -5.58 -5.93 9.54
CA ASP A 77 -5.48 -4.90 10.58
C ASP A 77 -4.02 -4.50 10.88
N ALA A 78 -3.11 -5.48 10.83
CA ALA A 78 -1.68 -5.22 10.96
C ALA A 78 -1.15 -4.44 9.75
N ALA A 79 -1.63 -4.78 8.54
CA ALA A 79 -1.29 -4.06 7.32
C ALA A 79 -1.79 -2.61 7.36
N VAL A 80 -3.03 -2.38 7.82
CA VAL A 80 -3.59 -1.03 8.03
C VAL A 80 -2.76 -0.25 9.04
N SER A 81 -2.42 -0.88 10.17
CA SER A 81 -1.58 -0.26 11.21
C SER A 81 -0.19 0.13 10.68
N ALA A 82 0.40 -0.69 9.81
CA ALA A 82 1.66 -0.38 9.14
C ALA A 82 1.53 0.83 8.20
N VAL A 83 0.46 0.90 7.39
CA VAL A 83 0.21 2.06 6.52
C VAL A 83 -0.06 3.33 7.34
N HIS A 84 -0.81 3.24 8.42
CA HIS A 84 -1.01 4.36 9.34
C HIS A 84 0.29 4.84 9.97
N ALA A 85 1.23 3.93 10.26
CA ALA A 85 2.56 4.32 10.72
C ALA A 85 3.35 5.08 9.62
N MET A 86 3.23 4.66 8.35
CA MET A 86 3.83 5.37 7.22
C MET A 86 3.20 6.76 7.02
N LEU A 87 1.89 6.89 7.19
CA LEU A 87 1.20 8.19 7.16
C LEU A 87 1.69 9.11 8.28
N ARG A 88 1.73 8.63 9.53
CA ARG A 88 2.29 9.41 10.67
C ARG A 88 3.75 9.82 10.44
N GLN A 89 4.54 8.96 9.80
CA GLN A 89 5.90 9.30 9.40
C GLN A 89 5.92 10.40 8.33
N SER A 90 5.01 10.36 7.35
CA SER A 90 4.86 11.43 6.36
C SER A 90 4.50 12.76 7.04
N GLU A 91 3.61 12.72 8.03
CA GLU A 91 3.22 13.90 8.82
C GLU A 91 4.39 14.47 9.63
N SER A 92 5.20 13.62 10.26
CA SER A 92 6.38 14.06 11.01
C SER A 92 7.48 14.66 10.13
N LEU A 93 7.47 14.35 8.83
CA LEU A 93 8.32 14.98 7.81
C LEU A 93 7.74 16.30 7.26
N GLY A 94 6.60 16.76 7.79
CA GLY A 94 5.96 18.03 7.41
C GLY A 94 4.89 17.91 6.31
N PHE A 95 4.46 16.69 5.96
CA PHE A 95 3.39 16.46 4.99
C PHE A 95 2.10 16.03 5.72
N PRO A 96 1.23 16.96 6.13
CA PRO A 96 0.00 16.61 6.87
C PRO A 96 -0.90 15.68 6.06
N ALA A 97 -1.81 14.94 6.72
CA ALA A 97 -2.71 13.98 6.06
C ALA A 97 -3.45 14.55 4.83
N HIS A 98 -3.99 15.77 4.92
CA HIS A 98 -4.68 16.44 3.79
C HIS A 98 -3.76 16.83 2.61
N ARG A 99 -2.44 16.67 2.76
CA ARG A 99 -1.41 16.83 1.73
C ARG A 99 -0.68 15.52 1.44
N THR A 100 -1.21 14.38 1.88
CA THR A 100 -0.64 13.06 1.58
C THR A 100 -1.64 12.28 0.72
N ILE A 101 -1.19 11.85 -0.45
CA ILE A 101 -1.93 10.94 -1.32
C ILE A 101 -1.51 9.52 -0.95
N LEU A 102 -2.47 8.69 -0.54
CA LEU A 102 -2.29 7.26 -0.38
C LEU A 102 -2.97 6.55 -1.55
N GLY A 103 -2.22 5.74 -2.28
CA GLY A 103 -2.71 4.98 -3.42
C GLY A 103 -2.07 3.61 -3.52
N GLY A 104 -2.49 2.84 -4.51
CA GLY A 104 -1.89 1.54 -4.77
C GLY A 104 -2.52 0.82 -5.96
N PHE A 105 -2.06 -0.40 -6.20
CA PHE A 105 -2.56 -1.28 -7.24
C PHE A 105 -3.02 -2.63 -6.66
N SER A 106 -4.15 -3.18 -7.15
CA SER A 106 -4.69 -4.48 -6.75
C SER A 106 -4.76 -4.64 -5.21
N GLN A 107 -4.06 -5.61 -4.60
CA GLN A 107 -3.99 -5.78 -3.15
C GLN A 107 -3.56 -4.49 -2.42
N GLY A 108 -2.57 -3.77 -2.94
CA GLY A 108 -2.12 -2.48 -2.40
C GLY A 108 -3.18 -1.39 -2.51
N ALA A 109 -4.00 -1.40 -3.57
CA ALA A 109 -5.12 -0.47 -3.71
C ALA A 109 -6.22 -0.74 -2.67
N ALA A 110 -6.56 -2.01 -2.44
CA ALA A 110 -7.52 -2.41 -1.43
C ALA A 110 -7.06 -1.97 -0.02
N LEU A 111 -5.78 -2.17 0.29
CA LEU A 111 -5.20 -1.71 1.55
C LEU A 111 -5.19 -0.18 1.65
N ALA A 112 -4.79 0.52 0.60
CA ALA A 112 -4.77 1.98 0.55
C ALA A 112 -6.14 2.57 0.83
N LEU A 113 -7.20 1.99 0.24
CA LEU A 113 -8.58 2.41 0.46
C LEU A 113 -9.01 2.20 1.92
N LEU A 114 -8.81 0.98 2.45
CA LEU A 114 -9.20 0.67 3.83
C LEU A 114 -8.44 1.53 4.84
N ALA A 115 -7.12 1.65 4.69
CA ALA A 115 -6.29 2.44 5.59
C ALA A 115 -6.63 3.93 5.51
N GLY A 116 -6.88 4.47 4.31
CA GLY A 116 -7.25 5.87 4.12
C GLY A 116 -8.62 6.24 4.69
N LEU A 117 -9.59 5.32 4.63
CA LEU A 117 -10.94 5.53 5.20
C LEU A 117 -11.00 5.31 6.72
N SER A 118 -9.94 4.78 7.32
CA SER A 118 -9.85 4.49 8.76
C SER A 118 -8.71 5.22 9.47
N TYR A 119 -8.03 6.16 8.79
CA TYR A 119 -6.93 6.95 9.35
C TYR A 119 -7.40 8.12 10.22
#